data_AF-A0A961R8C0-F1
#
_entry.id   AF-A0A961R8C0-F1
#
_cell.length_a   1.000
_cell.length_b   1.000
_cell.length_c   1.000
_cell.angle_alpha   90.00
_cell.angle_beta   90.00
_cell.angle_gamma   90.00
#
_symmetry.space_group_name_H-M   'P 1'
#
loop_
_entity.id
_entity.type
_entity.pdbx_description
1 polymer ?
#
loop_
_entity_poly.entity_id
_entity_poly.type
_entity_poly.pdbx_seq_one_letter_code
_entity_poly.pdbx_strand_id
1 'polypeptide(L)'
;MSDFHQTGAITTLHNLTRRPLEELEAEVARFAKIRPVTLTLPSLFSELEGDALPHIIDVLKDIPYISEIYIGLDRADRAQFDYAKSFFSRLPQHHRVIWNDGPRMSAIHHKLDAAGLAPTERGKGCNVWYMMGYALAAQRGKVLALHDCDIVTYDRGLLARLIYPVVNPDFPYLFSKGYYARVASNTLNGRVCRLLVTPFLEALEMTCGTHNYTRYLSSFRYPLSGEFAMRMEVVPDIRIPSDWGLEIGFLSELRRN
;
A
#
# COMPACT_ATOMS: atom_id res chain seq x y z
N MET A 1 -19.32 14.57 -15.40
CA MET A 1 -20.16 13.36 -15.37
C MET A 1 -19.41 12.30 -14.58
N SER A 2 -20.04 11.71 -13.58
CA SER A 2 -19.47 10.63 -12.77
C SER A 2 -19.79 9.29 -13.43
N ASP A 3 -18.78 8.43 -13.60
CA ASP A 3 -18.94 7.06 -14.08
C ASP A 3 -19.26 6.15 -12.89
N PHE A 4 -20.43 5.52 -12.94
CA PHE A 4 -20.96 4.61 -11.92
C PHE A 4 -20.95 3.15 -12.38
N HIS A 5 -20.30 2.88 -13.52
CA HIS A 5 -20.31 1.57 -14.12
C HIS A 5 -19.36 0.63 -13.37
N GLN A 6 -19.93 -0.45 -12.84
CA GLN A 6 -19.19 -1.59 -12.31
C GLN A 6 -18.83 -2.51 -13.47
N THR A 7 -17.56 -2.54 -13.85
CA THR A 7 -17.06 -3.42 -14.90
C THR A 7 -16.27 -4.56 -14.30
N GLY A 8 -16.53 -5.78 -14.74
CA GLY A 8 -15.69 -6.93 -14.43
C GLY A 8 -15.94 -7.51 -13.03
N ALA A 9 -14.94 -8.22 -12.51
CA ALA A 9 -15.08 -9.04 -11.30
C ALA A 9 -14.78 -8.28 -9.99
N ILE A 10 -14.28 -7.04 -10.08
CA ILE A 10 -13.80 -6.26 -8.93
C ILE A 10 -14.79 -5.15 -8.61
N THR A 11 -15.33 -5.20 -7.39
CA THR A 11 -16.26 -4.18 -6.91
C THR A 11 -15.54 -2.86 -6.67
N THR A 12 -16.06 -1.80 -7.28
CA THR A 12 -15.59 -0.43 -7.10
C THR A 12 -16.47 0.28 -6.07
N LEU A 13 -15.92 0.68 -4.92
CA LEU A 13 -16.66 1.54 -3.99
C LEU A 13 -16.59 3.00 -4.45
N HIS A 14 -17.59 3.40 -5.23
CA HIS A 14 -17.68 4.78 -5.69
C HIS A 14 -18.02 5.73 -4.55
N ASN A 15 -17.39 6.91 -4.56
CA ASN A 15 -17.79 8.03 -3.74
C ASN A 15 -19.04 8.72 -4.36
N LEU A 16 -20.19 8.05 -4.29
CA LEU A 16 -21.44 8.46 -4.97
C LEU A 16 -22.13 9.65 -4.32
N THR A 17 -22.03 9.74 -2.99
CA THR A 17 -22.71 10.75 -2.19
C THR A 17 -21.70 11.76 -1.67
N ARG A 18 -22.17 12.98 -1.36
CA ARG A 18 -21.38 13.97 -0.61
C ARG A 18 -21.31 13.57 0.87
N ARG A 19 -21.00 12.31 1.16
CA ARG A 19 -20.80 11.85 2.53
C ARG A 19 -19.63 12.64 3.12
N PRO A 20 -19.80 13.33 4.25
CA PRO A 20 -18.69 13.99 4.94
C PRO A 20 -17.60 12.98 5.27
N LEU A 21 -16.34 13.39 5.12
CA LEU A 21 -15.21 12.52 5.43
C LEU A 21 -15.23 12.14 6.91
N GLU A 22 -15.65 13.06 7.77
CA GLU A 22 -15.72 12.91 9.21
C GLU A 22 -16.65 11.76 9.62
N GLU A 23 -17.76 11.55 8.89
CA GLU A 23 -18.66 10.42 9.13
C GLU A 23 -18.00 9.09 8.77
N LEU A 24 -17.23 9.05 7.68
CA LEU A 24 -16.49 7.86 7.27
C LEU A 24 -15.39 7.54 8.29
N GLU A 25 -14.63 8.55 8.70
CA GLU A 25 -13.57 8.41 9.70
C GLU A 25 -14.11 7.98 11.07
N ALA A 26 -15.30 8.46 11.46
CA ALA A 26 -15.96 8.02 12.69
C ALA A 26 -16.31 6.52 12.66
N GLU A 27 -16.78 6.01 11.52
CA GLU A 27 -16.99 4.57 11.32
C GLU A 27 -15.69 3.78 11.36
N VAL A 28 -14.69 4.23 10.60
CA VAL A 28 -13.36 3.61 10.58
C VAL A 28 -12.78 3.55 12.00
N ALA A 29 -12.90 4.61 12.79
CA ALA A 29 -12.43 4.65 14.17
C ALA A 29 -13.16 3.66 15.09
N ARG A 30 -14.46 3.41 14.88
CA ARG A 30 -15.19 2.34 15.59
C ARG A 30 -14.69 0.96 15.16
N PHE A 31 -14.56 0.74 13.85
CA PHE A 31 -14.13 -0.55 13.31
C PHE A 31 -12.68 -0.89 13.66
N ALA A 32 -11.80 0.11 13.69
CA ALA A 32 -10.39 -0.04 14.08
C ALA A 32 -10.19 -0.54 15.51
N LYS A 33 -11.18 -0.38 16.40
CA LYS A 33 -11.16 -0.98 17.75
C LYS A 33 -11.26 -2.51 17.70
N ILE A 34 -11.96 -3.05 16.70
CA ILE A 34 -12.12 -4.50 16.48
C ILE A 34 -11.01 -5.02 15.56
N ARG A 35 -10.67 -4.23 14.53
CA ARG A 35 -9.62 -4.53 13.55
C ARG A 35 -8.54 -3.45 13.56
N PRO A 36 -7.58 -3.47 14.51
CA PRO A 36 -6.47 -2.54 14.57
C PRO A 36 -5.76 -2.36 13.22
N VAL A 37 -5.48 -1.11 12.85
CA VAL A 37 -4.91 -0.74 11.55
C VAL A 37 -3.42 -0.49 11.69
N THR A 38 -2.62 -1.23 10.94
CA THR A 38 -1.19 -1.03 10.73
C THR A 38 -0.98 -0.35 9.39
N LEU A 39 -0.35 0.83 9.39
CA LEU A 39 0.05 1.53 8.17
C LEU A 39 1.55 1.30 7.90
N THR A 40 1.89 0.86 6.69
CA THR A 40 3.26 0.71 6.22
C THR A 40 3.64 1.81 5.23
N LEU A 41 4.80 2.40 5.43
CA LEU A 41 5.38 3.48 4.61
C LEU A 41 6.76 3.01 4.11
N PRO A 42 6.85 2.39 2.92
CA PRO A 42 8.14 2.11 2.29
C PRO A 42 8.76 3.43 1.86
N SER A 43 9.98 3.71 2.29
CA SER A 43 10.63 4.98 1.99
C SER A 43 12.13 4.86 1.72
N LEU A 44 12.61 5.67 0.77
CA LEU A 44 14.03 5.97 0.60
C LEU A 44 14.42 7.13 1.52
N PHE A 45 15.66 7.17 2.00
CA PHE A 45 16.14 8.33 2.76
C PHE A 45 15.94 9.67 2.02
N SER A 46 16.14 9.70 0.70
CA SER A 46 15.97 10.90 -0.13
C SER A 46 14.54 11.47 -0.11
N GLU A 47 13.53 10.67 0.23
CA GLU A 47 12.14 11.16 0.31
C GLU A 47 11.89 11.98 1.58
N LEU A 48 12.69 11.79 2.64
CA LEU A 48 12.63 12.60 3.85
C LEU A 48 13.05 14.06 3.58
N GLU A 49 13.83 14.28 2.51
CA GLU A 49 14.30 15.59 2.07
C GLU A 49 13.32 16.27 1.09
N GLY A 50 12.31 15.54 0.60
CA GLY A 50 11.29 16.06 -0.32
C GLY A 50 10.08 16.68 0.40
N ASP A 51 9.16 17.27 -0.37
CA ASP A 51 7.99 17.96 0.18
C ASP A 51 6.84 17.00 0.55
N ALA A 52 6.75 15.85 -0.12
CA ALA A 52 5.63 14.92 0.04
C ALA A 52 5.59 14.29 1.43
N LEU A 53 6.69 13.68 1.87
CA LEU A 53 6.71 12.94 3.13
C LEU A 53 6.48 13.81 4.38
N PRO A 54 7.08 15.01 4.52
CA PRO A 54 6.74 15.93 5.61
C PRO A 54 5.25 16.24 5.69
N HIS A 55 4.61 16.49 4.54
CA HIS A 55 3.17 16.73 4.45
C HIS A 55 2.36 15.48 4.84
N ILE A 56 2.76 14.29 4.38
CA ILE A 56 2.14 13.02 4.77
C ILE A 56 2.19 12.86 6.30
N ILE A 57 3.34 13.10 6.94
CA ILE A 57 3.47 13.02 8.40
C ILE A 57 2.57 14.04 9.11
N ASP A 58 2.46 15.26 8.58
CA ASP A 58 1.55 16.27 9.11
C ASP A 58 0.08 15.88 9.02
N VAL A 59 -0.32 15.15 7.98
CA VAL A 59 -1.69 14.62 7.88
C VAL A 59 -1.88 13.43 8.81
N LEU A 60 -0.92 12.50 8.85
CA LEU A 60 -1.02 11.25 9.61
C LEU A 60 -1.08 11.49 11.12
N LYS A 61 -0.41 12.52 11.65
CA LYS A 61 -0.39 12.79 13.10
C LYS A 61 -1.78 12.97 13.72
N ASP A 62 -2.73 13.46 12.93
CA ASP A 62 -4.09 13.78 13.38
C ASP A 62 -5.08 12.62 13.15
N ILE A 63 -4.62 11.47 12.63
CA ILE A 63 -5.48 10.32 12.33
C ILE A 63 -5.60 9.39 13.56
N PRO A 64 -6.78 9.25 14.18
CA PRO A 64 -6.96 8.56 15.46
C PRO A 64 -7.14 7.04 15.33
N TYR A 65 -7.38 6.54 14.11
CA TYR A 65 -7.70 5.13 13.86
C TYR A 65 -6.51 4.30 13.36
N ILE A 66 -5.32 4.89 13.27
CA ILE A 66 -4.07 4.15 13.04
C ILE A 66 -3.56 3.66 14.38
N SER A 67 -3.46 2.34 14.54
CA SER A 67 -2.92 1.73 15.76
C SER A 67 -1.40 1.80 15.77
N GLU A 68 -0.76 1.64 14.62
CA GLU A 68 0.69 1.73 14.48
C GLU A 68 1.15 2.01 13.05
N ILE A 69 2.36 2.55 12.94
CA ILE A 69 3.00 2.89 11.67
C ILE A 69 4.36 2.19 11.58
N TYR A 70 4.59 1.43 10.51
CA TYR A 70 5.88 0.84 10.20
C TYR A 70 6.49 1.56 9.01
N ILE A 71 7.68 2.10 9.19
CA ILE A 71 8.42 2.81 8.15
C ILE A 71 9.59 1.93 7.76
N GLY A 72 9.62 1.47 6.52
CA GLY A 72 10.76 0.73 5.98
C GLY A 72 11.71 1.69 5.28
N LEU A 73 12.87 1.94 5.87
CA LEU A 73 13.86 2.90 5.41
C LEU A 73 14.98 2.19 4.64
N ASP A 74 15.08 2.51 3.35
CA ASP A 74 16.14 2.07 2.44
C ASP A 74 17.14 3.21 2.15
N ARG A 75 18.34 2.83 1.72
CA ARG A 75 19.42 3.70 1.27
C ARG A 75 19.79 4.78 2.29
N ALA A 76 19.88 4.37 3.56
CA ALA A 76 20.34 5.20 4.66
C ALA A 76 21.64 4.65 5.25
N ASP A 77 22.57 5.53 5.60
CA ASP A 77 23.64 5.22 6.53
C ASP A 77 23.19 5.36 8.00
N ARG A 78 24.13 5.20 8.95
CA ARG A 78 23.82 5.28 10.39
C ARG A 78 23.35 6.68 10.81
N ALA A 79 23.99 7.74 10.33
CA ALA A 79 23.65 9.10 10.71
C ALA A 79 22.28 9.48 10.11
N GLN A 80 22.04 9.09 8.87
CA GLN A 80 20.77 9.23 8.17
C GLN A 80 19.64 8.44 8.85
N PHE A 81 19.92 7.24 9.37
CA PHE A 81 18.93 6.49 10.17
C PHE A 81 18.59 7.19 11.49
N ASP A 82 19.59 7.74 12.20
CA ASP A 82 19.36 8.48 13.43
C ASP A 82 18.57 9.79 13.16
N TYR A 83 18.83 10.45 12.02
CA TYR A 83 18.00 11.56 11.53
C TYR A 83 16.57 11.11 11.26
N ALA A 84 16.37 10.01 10.53
CA ALA A 84 15.04 9.48 10.20
C ALA A 84 14.22 9.17 11.45
N LYS A 85 14.84 8.59 12.49
CA LYS A 85 14.16 8.39 13.79
C LYS A 85 13.67 9.70 14.40
N SER A 86 14.47 10.76 14.31
CA SER A 86 14.09 12.09 14.80
C SER A 86 12.97 12.68 13.96
N PHE A 87 13.04 12.54 12.63
CA PHE A 87 12.02 12.98 11.69
C PHE A 87 10.64 12.34 11.97
N PHE A 88 10.59 11.01 12.12
CA PHE A 88 9.34 10.28 12.38
C PHE A 88 8.83 10.40 13.82
N SER A 89 9.63 10.92 14.76
CA SER A 89 9.20 11.14 16.15
C SER A 89 8.02 12.13 16.28
N ARG A 90 7.73 12.89 15.22
CA ARG A 90 6.54 13.74 15.08
C ARG A 90 5.23 12.96 15.09
N LEU A 91 5.25 11.66 14.76
CA LEU A 91 4.08 10.79 14.78
C LEU A 91 3.72 10.41 16.23
N PRO A 92 2.53 10.79 16.74
CA PRO A 92 2.10 10.42 18.09
C PRO A 92 1.71 8.94 18.19
N GLN A 93 1.40 8.28 17.07
CA GLN A 93 1.09 6.85 17.05
C GLN A 93 2.35 6.02 17.39
N HIS A 94 2.13 4.80 17.89
CA HIS A 94 3.23 3.85 18.03
C HIS A 94 3.83 3.58 16.64
N HIS A 95 5.08 3.98 16.43
CA HIS A 95 5.75 3.79 15.15
C HIS A 95 7.10 3.09 15.29
N ARG A 96 7.54 2.44 14.21
CA ARG A 96 8.84 1.75 14.12
C ARG A 96 9.50 2.07 12.79
N VAL A 97 10.75 2.55 12.85
CA VAL A 97 11.61 2.71 11.67
C VAL A 97 12.47 1.46 11.53
N ILE A 98 12.25 0.72 10.44
CA ILE A 98 12.97 -0.49 10.06
C ILE A 98 14.07 -0.07 9.08
N TRP A 99 15.32 -0.07 9.52
CA TRP A 99 16.46 0.25 8.67
C TRP A 99 16.90 -0.99 7.91
N ASN A 100 16.48 -1.11 6.66
CA ASN A 100 16.68 -2.31 5.85
C ASN A 100 18.15 -2.56 5.51
N ASP A 101 18.93 -1.50 5.31
CA ASP A 101 20.39 -1.57 5.12
C ASP A 101 21.18 -1.67 6.43
N GLY A 102 20.48 -1.61 7.57
CA GLY A 102 21.09 -1.59 8.89
C GLY A 102 21.61 -2.97 9.33
N PRO A 103 22.60 -3.04 10.23
CA PRO A 103 23.22 -4.30 10.65
C PRO A 103 22.23 -5.37 11.14
N ARG A 104 21.14 -4.96 11.81
CA ARG A 104 20.10 -5.86 12.32
C ARG A 104 19.29 -6.50 11.19
N MET A 105 18.90 -5.71 10.20
CA MET A 105 18.14 -6.22 9.05
C MET A 105 19.04 -7.03 8.12
N SER A 106 20.30 -6.63 7.93
CA SER A 106 21.28 -7.45 7.21
C SER A 106 21.49 -8.82 7.86
N ALA A 107 21.56 -8.88 9.20
CA ALA A 107 21.65 -10.17 9.90
C ALA A 107 20.40 -11.04 9.72
N ILE A 108 19.20 -10.44 9.68
CA ILE A 108 17.95 -11.15 9.38
C ILE A 108 17.94 -11.64 7.93
N HIS A 109 18.35 -10.78 6.99
CA HIS A 109 18.47 -11.10 5.57
C HIS A 109 19.38 -12.31 5.36
N HIS A 110 20.59 -12.33 5.94
CA HIS A 110 21.50 -13.47 5.82
C HIS A 110 20.92 -14.78 6.37
N LYS A 111 20.15 -14.73 7.46
CA LYS A 111 19.47 -15.93 7.99
C LYS A 111 18.40 -16.44 7.03
N LEU A 112 17.62 -15.54 6.44
CA LEU A 112 16.59 -15.88 5.47
C LEU A 112 17.21 -16.38 4.15
N ASP A 113 18.30 -15.78 3.72
CA ASP A 113 19.04 -16.14 2.52
C ASP A 113 19.65 -17.55 2.64
N ALA A 114 20.27 -17.86 3.79
CA ALA A 114 20.75 -19.21 4.11
C ALA A 114 19.62 -20.27 4.11
N ALA A 115 18.37 -19.86 4.31
CA ALA A 115 17.19 -20.72 4.24
C ALA A 115 16.51 -20.72 2.85
N GLY A 116 17.03 -19.96 1.87
CA GLY A 116 16.42 -19.80 0.55
C GLY A 116 15.11 -19.00 0.53
N LEU A 117 14.91 -18.14 1.54
CA LEU A 117 13.67 -17.38 1.74
C LEU A 117 13.83 -15.86 1.52
N ALA A 118 15.05 -15.35 1.50
CA ALA A 118 15.28 -13.92 1.37
C ALA A 118 14.91 -13.39 -0.03
N PRO A 119 14.37 -12.17 -0.13
CA PRO A 119 14.28 -11.45 -1.41
C PRO A 119 15.67 -11.31 -2.06
N THR A 120 15.76 -11.65 -3.35
CA THR A 120 17.03 -11.62 -4.11
C THR A 120 17.33 -10.25 -4.70
N GLU A 121 16.29 -9.48 -5.04
CA GLU A 121 16.43 -8.16 -5.63
C GLU A 121 16.12 -7.05 -4.63
N ARG A 122 16.87 -5.95 -4.72
CA ARG A 122 16.61 -4.73 -3.95
C ARG A 122 15.58 -3.88 -4.68
N GLY A 123 14.65 -3.31 -3.92
CA GLY A 123 13.62 -2.42 -4.45
C GLY A 123 12.48 -2.24 -3.46
N LYS A 124 11.45 -1.50 -3.88
CA LYS A 124 10.23 -1.27 -3.10
C LYS A 124 9.59 -2.59 -2.67
N GLY A 125 9.52 -3.60 -3.55
CA GLY A 125 8.98 -4.92 -3.22
C GLY A 125 9.70 -5.59 -2.04
N CYS A 126 11.04 -5.57 -2.03
CA CYS A 126 11.87 -6.08 -0.93
C CYS A 126 11.60 -5.33 0.40
N ASN A 127 11.50 -4.01 0.35
CA ASN A 127 11.17 -3.18 1.52
C ASN A 127 9.80 -3.54 2.10
N VAL A 128 8.78 -3.62 1.24
CA VAL A 128 7.41 -4.02 1.61
C VAL A 128 7.39 -5.44 2.18
N TRP A 129 8.15 -6.37 1.61
CA TRP A 129 8.27 -7.74 2.11
C TRP A 129 8.79 -7.78 3.55
N TYR A 130 9.84 -7.02 3.88
CA TYR A 130 10.35 -6.94 5.25
C TYR A 130 9.37 -6.29 6.22
N MET A 131 8.66 -5.25 5.79
CA MET A 131 7.62 -4.63 6.63
C MET A 131 6.46 -5.59 6.89
N MET A 132 6.03 -6.37 5.90
CA MET A 132 5.02 -7.42 6.06
C MET A 132 5.49 -8.53 7.01
N GLY A 133 6.74 -8.99 6.85
CA GLY A 133 7.35 -9.94 7.79
C GLY A 133 7.40 -9.40 9.22
N TYR A 134 7.77 -8.13 9.39
CA TYR A 134 7.74 -7.46 10.69
C TYR A 134 6.32 -7.36 11.25
N ALA A 135 5.33 -7.01 10.43
CA ALA A 135 3.93 -6.91 10.84
C ALA A 135 3.36 -8.26 11.31
N LEU A 136 3.68 -9.34 10.60
CA LEU A 136 3.34 -10.71 10.99
C LEU A 136 3.99 -11.08 12.33
N ALA A 137 5.27 -10.74 12.53
CA ALA A 137 5.98 -11.02 13.76
C ALA A 137 5.47 -10.19 14.95
N ALA A 138 5.05 -8.96 14.71
CA ALA A 138 4.57 -8.05 15.76
C ALA A 138 3.17 -8.41 16.28
N GLN A 139 2.33 -9.05 15.44
CA GLN A 139 0.98 -9.53 15.80
C GLN A 139 0.04 -8.48 16.42
N ARG A 140 0.16 -7.22 15.99
CA ARG A 140 -0.59 -6.09 16.55
C ARG A 140 -1.75 -5.63 15.67
N GLY A 141 -1.56 -5.62 14.35
CA GLY A 141 -2.58 -5.26 13.37
C GLY A 141 -3.51 -6.41 12.97
N LYS A 142 -4.73 -6.05 12.56
CA LYS A 142 -5.67 -6.92 11.83
C LYS A 142 -5.89 -6.46 10.39
N VAL A 143 -5.62 -5.19 10.11
CA VAL A 143 -5.58 -4.61 8.77
C VAL A 143 -4.18 -4.06 8.52
N LEU A 144 -3.62 -4.38 7.36
CA LEU A 144 -2.38 -3.81 6.87
C LEU A 144 -2.69 -2.89 5.68
N ALA A 145 -2.27 -1.64 5.74
CA ALA A 145 -2.40 -0.67 4.65
C ALA A 145 -1.03 -0.19 4.22
N LEU A 146 -0.83 0.05 2.93
CA LEU A 146 0.38 0.59 2.35
C LEU A 146 0.08 1.88 1.59
N HIS A 147 0.90 2.91 1.84
CA HIS A 147 0.92 4.14 1.07
C HIS A 147 2.32 4.49 0.62
N ASP A 148 2.44 5.05 -0.58
CA ASP A 148 3.69 5.59 -1.09
C ASP A 148 4.05 6.90 -0.39
N CYS A 149 5.36 7.15 -0.22
CA CYS A 149 5.87 8.33 0.46
C CYS A 149 6.06 9.55 -0.45
N ASP A 150 5.73 9.44 -1.73
CA ASP A 150 5.91 10.48 -2.76
C ASP A 150 4.60 11.19 -3.17
N ILE A 151 3.52 10.98 -2.42
CA ILE A 151 2.20 11.55 -2.72
C ILE A 151 2.13 13.02 -2.25
N VAL A 152 2.42 13.96 -3.15
CA VAL A 152 2.37 15.41 -2.85
C VAL A 152 0.97 15.93 -2.51
N THR A 153 -0.10 15.30 -3.03
CA THR A 153 -1.50 15.68 -2.76
C THR A 153 -2.13 14.81 -1.69
N TYR A 154 -1.36 14.36 -0.69
CA TYR A 154 -1.87 13.44 0.32
C TYR A 154 -2.95 14.10 1.19
N ASP A 155 -4.05 13.41 1.42
CA ASP A 155 -5.14 13.85 2.29
C ASP A 155 -5.68 12.68 3.14
N ARG A 156 -6.36 13.02 4.25
CA ARG A 156 -6.92 12.04 5.20
C ARG A 156 -7.85 11.01 4.53
N GLY A 157 -8.56 11.44 3.49
CA GLY A 157 -9.50 10.63 2.73
C GLY A 157 -8.85 9.51 1.93
N LEU A 158 -7.58 9.62 1.53
CA LEU A 158 -6.84 8.52 0.88
C LEU A 158 -6.84 7.29 1.79
N LEU A 159 -6.39 7.47 3.04
CA LEU A 159 -6.30 6.37 3.99
C LEU A 159 -7.68 5.85 4.37
N ALA A 160 -8.60 6.75 4.76
CA ALA A 160 -9.94 6.37 5.23
C ALA A 160 -10.66 5.51 4.19
N ARG A 161 -10.65 5.93 2.92
CA ARG A 161 -11.32 5.22 1.82
C ARG A 161 -10.61 3.91 1.48
N LEU A 162 -9.28 3.89 1.52
CA LEU A 162 -8.51 2.70 1.19
C LEU A 162 -8.80 1.55 2.16
N ILE A 163 -8.82 1.83 3.47
CA ILE A 163 -8.97 0.81 4.50
C ILE A 163 -10.43 0.46 4.80
N TYR A 164 -11.38 1.35 4.48
CA TYR A 164 -12.80 1.15 4.79
C TYR A 164 -13.33 -0.24 4.42
N PRO A 165 -13.06 -0.80 3.21
CA PRO A 165 -13.62 -2.08 2.80
C PRO A 165 -13.13 -3.26 3.62
N VAL A 166 -11.91 -3.17 4.16
CA VAL A 166 -11.25 -4.27 4.87
C VAL A 166 -11.33 -4.12 6.39
N VAL A 167 -11.46 -2.90 6.89
CA VAL A 167 -11.67 -2.62 8.32
C VAL A 167 -13.13 -2.84 8.73
N ASN A 168 -14.09 -2.59 7.85
CA ASN A 168 -15.51 -2.79 8.13
C ASN A 168 -15.83 -4.28 8.41
N PRO A 169 -16.34 -4.64 9.61
CA PRO A 169 -16.62 -6.03 9.97
C PRO A 169 -17.72 -6.68 9.13
N ASP A 170 -18.67 -5.89 8.63
CA ASP A 170 -19.81 -6.35 7.83
C ASP A 170 -19.43 -6.66 6.38
N PHE A 171 -18.24 -6.22 5.95
CA PHE A 171 -17.79 -6.42 4.58
C PHE A 171 -16.92 -7.67 4.47
N PRO A 172 -17.15 -8.54 3.46
CA PRO A 172 -16.38 -9.76 3.27
C PRO A 172 -15.02 -9.52 2.59
N TYR A 173 -14.69 -8.27 2.23
CA TYR A 173 -13.48 -7.97 1.47
C TYR A 173 -12.21 -8.21 2.30
N LEU A 174 -11.26 -8.91 1.67
CA LEU A 174 -9.95 -9.19 2.24
C LEU A 174 -8.87 -8.22 1.73
N PHE A 175 -9.11 -7.58 0.58
CA PHE A 175 -8.18 -6.71 -0.10
C PHE A 175 -8.90 -5.50 -0.70
N SER A 176 -8.22 -4.37 -0.74
CA SER A 176 -8.66 -3.10 -1.28
C SER A 176 -7.51 -2.45 -2.04
N LYS A 177 -7.77 -1.97 -3.25
CA LYS A 177 -6.80 -1.29 -4.09
C LYS A 177 -7.19 0.17 -4.24
N GLY A 178 -6.25 1.07 -3.99
CA GLY A 178 -6.42 2.49 -4.23
C GLY A 178 -6.59 2.77 -5.72
N TYR A 179 -7.49 3.68 -6.04
CA TYR A 179 -7.51 4.30 -7.37
C TYR A 179 -8.04 5.72 -7.24
N TYR A 180 -7.35 6.67 -7.86
CA TYR A 180 -7.75 8.07 -7.86
C TYR A 180 -7.31 8.75 -9.15
N ALA A 181 -8.16 9.64 -9.65
CA ALA A 181 -7.84 10.43 -10.82
C ALA A 181 -6.75 11.45 -10.46
N ARG A 182 -5.53 11.22 -10.94
CA ARG A 182 -4.41 12.15 -10.75
C ARG A 182 -4.45 13.21 -11.86
N VAL A 183 -5.30 14.23 -11.69
CA VAL A 183 -5.34 15.41 -12.58
C VAL A 183 -4.62 16.55 -11.88
N ALA A 184 -3.48 16.97 -12.42
CA ALA A 184 -2.68 18.06 -11.86
C ALA A 184 -2.17 18.94 -13.00
N SER A 185 -2.17 20.25 -12.80
CA SER A 185 -1.63 21.22 -13.76
C SER A 185 -2.16 21.03 -15.20
N ASN A 186 -3.46 20.74 -15.33
CA ASN A 186 -4.13 20.46 -16.60
C ASN A 186 -3.59 19.22 -17.36
N THR A 187 -2.87 18.33 -16.67
CA THR A 187 -2.36 17.06 -17.19
C THR A 187 -3.01 15.87 -16.49
N LEU A 188 -3.14 14.77 -17.22
CA LEU A 188 -3.73 13.52 -16.74
C LEU A 188 -2.61 12.49 -16.50
N ASN A 189 -2.40 12.12 -15.25
CA ASN A 189 -1.39 11.14 -14.86
C ASN A 189 -1.93 9.70 -14.97
N GLY A 190 -1.10 8.71 -14.60
CA GLY A 190 -1.42 7.29 -14.80
C GLY A 190 -1.17 6.81 -16.24
N ARG A 191 -0.27 7.50 -16.95
CA ARG A 191 0.07 7.23 -18.36
C ARG A 191 0.46 5.77 -18.60
N VAL A 192 1.24 5.16 -17.71
CA VAL A 192 1.66 3.75 -17.87
C VAL A 192 0.45 2.80 -17.84
N CYS A 193 -0.46 2.95 -16.87
CA CYS A 193 -1.70 2.17 -16.87
C CYS A 193 -2.51 2.39 -18.14
N ARG A 194 -2.76 3.66 -18.50
CA ARG A 194 -3.66 4.03 -19.60
C ARG A 194 -3.13 3.74 -20.99
N LEU A 195 -1.84 3.96 -21.22
CA LEU A 195 -1.21 3.93 -22.55
C LEU A 195 -0.44 2.65 -22.82
N LEU A 196 -0.12 1.87 -21.76
CA LEU A 196 0.60 0.61 -21.90
C LEU A 196 -0.20 -0.56 -21.31
N VAL A 197 -0.51 -0.57 -20.01
CA VAL A 197 -1.09 -1.76 -19.37
C VAL A 197 -2.45 -2.13 -19.94
N THR A 198 -3.39 -1.17 -19.98
CA THR A 198 -4.75 -1.45 -20.50
C THR A 198 -4.72 -1.90 -21.97
N PRO A 199 -4.08 -1.17 -22.90
CA PRO A 199 -3.98 -1.62 -24.29
C PRO A 199 -3.22 -2.94 -24.45
N PHE A 200 -2.21 -3.20 -23.61
CA PHE A 200 -1.45 -4.44 -23.66
C PHE A 200 -2.29 -5.65 -23.21
N LEU A 201 -3.07 -5.51 -22.14
CA LEU A 201 -3.99 -6.56 -21.70
C LEU A 201 -5.07 -6.83 -22.77
N GLU A 202 -5.60 -5.79 -23.40
CA GLU A 202 -6.55 -5.93 -24.51
C GLU A 202 -5.90 -6.64 -25.72
N ALA A 203 -4.69 -6.24 -26.11
CA ALA A 203 -3.95 -6.86 -27.21
C ALA A 203 -3.69 -8.34 -26.93
N LEU A 204 -3.27 -8.69 -25.71
CA LEU A 204 -3.07 -10.07 -25.28
C LEU A 204 -4.36 -10.90 -25.39
N GLU A 205 -5.50 -10.35 -24.96
CA GLU A 205 -6.79 -11.04 -25.11
C GLU A 205 -7.19 -11.23 -26.57
N MET A 206 -6.90 -10.24 -27.44
CA MET A 206 -7.17 -10.34 -28.88
C MET A 206 -6.28 -11.36 -29.59
N THR A 207 -5.01 -11.47 -29.19
CA THR A 207 -4.03 -12.36 -29.87
C THR A 207 -4.02 -13.77 -29.31
N CYS A 208 -4.15 -13.92 -27.99
CA CYS A 208 -3.99 -15.19 -27.28
C CYS A 208 -5.33 -15.78 -26.83
N GLY A 209 -6.43 -15.06 -27.03
CA GLY A 209 -7.76 -15.44 -26.55
C GLY A 209 -8.04 -14.95 -25.14
N THR A 210 -9.30 -15.07 -24.72
CA THR A 210 -9.76 -14.59 -23.41
C THR A 210 -9.22 -15.46 -22.28
N HIS A 211 -8.60 -14.83 -21.28
CA HIS A 211 -8.06 -15.52 -20.12
C HIS A 211 -8.61 -14.91 -18.81
N ASN A 212 -8.93 -15.76 -17.83
CA ASN A 212 -9.51 -15.28 -16.56
C ASN A 212 -8.57 -14.33 -15.80
N TYR A 213 -7.27 -14.53 -15.93
CA TYR A 213 -6.26 -13.68 -15.30
C TYR A 213 -6.17 -12.29 -15.95
N THR A 214 -6.17 -12.19 -17.28
CA THR A 214 -6.13 -10.89 -17.98
C THR A 214 -7.41 -10.10 -17.71
N ARG A 215 -8.57 -10.77 -17.68
CA ARG A 215 -9.86 -10.17 -17.29
C ARG A 215 -9.89 -9.69 -15.85
N TYR A 216 -9.23 -10.43 -14.95
CA TYR A 216 -9.08 -10.01 -13.56
C TYR A 216 -8.21 -8.75 -13.45
N LEU A 217 -7.05 -8.72 -14.10
CA LEU A 217 -6.18 -7.54 -14.11
C LEU A 217 -6.87 -6.32 -14.74
N SER A 218 -7.59 -6.51 -15.85
CA SER A 218 -8.32 -5.43 -16.54
C SER A 218 -9.53 -4.92 -15.76
N SER A 219 -10.01 -5.67 -14.77
CA SER A 219 -11.07 -5.22 -13.86
C SER A 219 -10.60 -4.14 -12.88
N PHE A 220 -9.29 -3.99 -12.65
CA PHE A 220 -8.76 -2.89 -11.83
C PHE A 220 -8.62 -1.61 -12.66
N ARG A 221 -9.12 -0.50 -12.12
CA ARG A 221 -8.98 0.83 -12.75
C ARG A 221 -7.52 1.28 -12.84
N TYR A 222 -6.73 1.02 -11.79
CA TYR A 222 -5.31 1.37 -11.69
C TYR A 222 -4.53 0.21 -11.07
N PRO A 223 -4.24 -0.86 -11.83
CA PRO A 223 -3.57 -2.05 -11.29
C PRO A 223 -2.15 -1.76 -10.78
N LEU A 224 -1.50 -0.70 -11.26
CA LEU A 224 -0.16 -0.25 -10.83
C LEU A 224 -0.18 0.80 -9.70
N SER A 225 -1.32 1.08 -9.06
CA SER A 225 -1.32 1.96 -7.88
C SER A 225 -0.47 1.33 -6.77
N GLY A 226 0.39 2.10 -6.10
CA GLY A 226 1.14 1.58 -4.95
C GLY A 226 0.25 1.34 -3.73
N GLU A 227 -0.86 2.07 -3.65
CA GLU A 227 -1.74 2.10 -2.48
C GLU A 227 -2.66 0.89 -2.42
N PHE A 228 -2.56 0.10 -1.35
CA PHE A 228 -3.45 -1.03 -1.10
C PHE A 228 -3.65 -1.26 0.40
N ALA A 229 -4.74 -1.93 0.75
CA ALA A 229 -4.97 -2.43 2.09
C ALA A 229 -5.50 -3.85 2.05
N MET A 230 -5.22 -4.62 3.10
CA MET A 230 -5.66 -6.00 3.22
C MET A 230 -5.86 -6.39 4.66
N ARG A 231 -6.56 -7.51 4.88
CA ARG A 231 -6.59 -8.15 6.18
C ARG A 231 -5.27 -8.88 6.43
N MET A 232 -4.79 -8.82 7.67
CA MET A 232 -3.54 -9.44 8.09
C MET A 232 -3.55 -10.97 7.86
N GLU A 233 -4.73 -11.59 7.80
CA GLU A 233 -4.91 -13.02 7.56
C GLU A 233 -4.47 -13.48 6.16
N VAL A 234 -4.43 -12.59 5.16
CA VAL A 234 -4.01 -12.94 3.79
C VAL A 234 -2.49 -12.77 3.60
N VAL A 235 -1.85 -11.95 4.43
CA VAL A 235 -0.43 -11.60 4.33
C VAL A 235 0.50 -12.83 4.24
N PRO A 236 0.31 -13.91 5.04
CA PRO A 236 1.18 -15.09 4.96
C PRO A 236 1.16 -15.84 3.62
N ASP A 237 0.07 -15.74 2.87
CA ASP A 237 -0.12 -16.51 1.63
C ASP A 237 0.40 -15.77 0.38
N ILE A 238 0.78 -14.50 0.53
CA ILE A 238 1.19 -13.64 -0.59
C ILE A 238 2.69 -13.77 -0.84
N ARG A 239 3.06 -14.28 -2.01
CA ARG A 239 4.46 -14.32 -2.48
C ARG A 239 4.80 -13.04 -3.23
N ILE A 240 5.23 -12.02 -2.50
CA ILE A 240 5.52 -10.71 -3.08
C ILE A 240 6.72 -10.81 -4.03
N PRO A 241 6.60 -10.31 -5.28
CA PRO A 241 7.75 -10.07 -6.13
C PRO A 241 8.63 -9.00 -5.49
N SER A 242 9.93 -9.25 -5.40
CA SER A 242 10.89 -8.30 -4.83
C SER A 242 11.21 -7.11 -5.75
N ASP A 243 10.75 -7.17 -7.00
CA ASP A 243 11.06 -6.24 -8.09
C ASP A 243 10.02 -5.11 -8.26
N TRP A 244 10.13 -4.36 -9.36
CA TRP A 244 9.18 -3.30 -9.76
C TRP A 244 7.84 -3.84 -10.29
N GLY A 245 7.69 -5.16 -10.38
CA GLY A 245 6.44 -5.84 -10.66
C GLY A 245 5.55 -6.03 -9.43
N LEU A 246 5.94 -5.45 -8.27
CA LEU A 246 5.23 -5.54 -6.99
C LEU A 246 3.72 -5.47 -7.18
N GLU A 247 3.18 -4.42 -7.80
CA GLU A 247 1.74 -4.20 -7.87
C GLU A 247 1.01 -5.30 -8.66
N ILE A 248 1.54 -5.70 -9.84
CA ILE A 248 0.91 -6.76 -10.67
C ILE A 248 1.10 -8.14 -10.04
N GLY A 249 2.30 -8.45 -9.55
CA GLY A 249 2.54 -9.74 -8.91
C GLY A 249 1.76 -9.90 -7.61
N PHE A 250 1.55 -8.81 -6.85
CA PHE A 250 0.64 -8.83 -5.71
C PHE A 250 -0.78 -9.19 -6.12
N LEU A 251 -1.31 -8.56 -7.18
CA LEU A 251 -2.62 -8.91 -7.72
C LEU A 251 -2.68 -10.37 -8.20
N SER A 252 -1.59 -10.88 -8.76
CA SER A 252 -1.46 -12.27 -9.20
C SER A 252 -1.59 -13.25 -8.04
N GLU A 253 -0.89 -12.97 -6.94
CA GLU A 253 -0.93 -13.83 -5.75
C GLU A 253 -2.30 -13.81 -5.06
N LEU A 254 -2.94 -12.65 -5.00
CA LEU A 254 -4.32 -12.54 -4.50
C LEU A 254 -5.33 -13.33 -5.35
N ARG A 255 -5.07 -13.49 -6.65
CA ARG A 255 -5.93 -14.28 -7.54
C ARG A 255 -5.66 -15.78 -7.41
N ARG A 256 -4.43 -16.15 -7.05
CA ARG A 256 -3.96 -17.54 -6.93
C ARG A 256 -4.49 -18.21 -5.65
N ASN A 257 -4.58 -17.46 -4.56
CA ASN A 257 -5.05 -17.91 -3.25
C ASN A 257 -6.56 -17.70 -3.10
#